data_AF-A0A8T3NG75-F1
#
_entry.id   AF-A0A8T3NG75-F1
#
_cell.length_a   1.000
_cell.length_b   1.000
_cell.length_c   1.000
_cell.angle_alpha   90.00
_cell.angle_beta   90.00
_cell.angle_gamma   90.00
#
_symmetry.space_group_name_H-M   'P 1'
#
loop_
_entity.id
_entity.type
_entity.pdbx_description
1 polymer ?
#
loop_
_entity_poly.entity_id
_entity_poly.type
_entity_poly.pdbx_seq_one_letter_code
_entity_poly.pdbx_strand_id
1 'polypeptide(L)'
;MVEAVVNPERRSARLSAELLTLEGDALRLWRDADERRQALEVLVGAWERGNSDALRSAVQRWDDAVVAGLQVLGLPRGPIADIVVESFGRTWLGRKAPNCLLLIDGDVLRSAVRSRQSPDEVFRTWVHESLHGRAPFVLSDVRRHYETRGYEEGLVEGLARVITRDRAGMDIVEGPYTHYVRAYEALASVVGIEVEDLWRTLWHHPAGVVRDAFVGAVDEEWNRAIGLRLSRSQEARLLAVADRMFDVAEQRATVGDVRLLHDRWRLAFR
;
A
#
# COMPACT_ATOMS: atom_id res chain seq x y z
N MET A 1 33.80 4.53 -14.12
CA MET A 1 32.64 3.65 -14.36
C MET A 1 31.43 4.55 -14.45
N VAL A 2 30.73 4.45 -15.58
CA VAL A 2 29.77 5.44 -16.08
C VAL A 2 28.55 5.50 -15.15
N GLU A 3 28.35 6.65 -14.51
CA GLU A 3 27.07 7.01 -13.87
C GLU A 3 26.01 7.07 -14.97
N ALA A 4 25.03 6.16 -14.90
CA ALA A 4 23.83 6.27 -15.70
C ALA A 4 23.06 7.51 -15.23
N VAL A 5 23.22 8.60 -15.98
CA VAL A 5 22.36 9.78 -15.87
C VAL A 5 20.97 9.34 -16.33
N VAL A 6 20.13 8.98 -15.38
CA VAL A 6 18.70 8.79 -15.60
C VAL A 6 18.13 10.15 -15.97
N ASN A 7 17.84 10.33 -17.24
CA ASN A 7 17.24 11.54 -17.79
C ASN A 7 15.82 11.70 -17.19
N PRO A 8 15.53 12.72 -16.35
CA PRO A 8 14.25 12.91 -15.70
C PRO A 8 13.31 13.66 -16.64
N GLU A 9 13.14 13.16 -17.86
CA GLU A 9 12.06 13.62 -18.70
C GLU A 9 10.76 13.27 -17.98
N ARG A 10 10.11 14.33 -17.48
CA ARG A 10 8.75 14.35 -16.95
C ARG A 10 7.88 13.42 -17.76
N ARG A 11 7.71 12.17 -17.30
CA ARG A 11 6.60 11.33 -17.70
C ARG A 11 5.37 12.13 -17.30
N SER A 12 4.78 12.83 -18.27
CA SER A 12 3.39 13.27 -18.18
C SER A 12 2.61 12.09 -17.59
N ALA A 13 2.02 12.32 -16.41
CA ALA A 13 1.28 11.35 -15.63
C ALA A 13 0.24 10.66 -16.52
N ARG A 14 0.62 9.53 -17.10
CA ARG A 14 -0.24 8.77 -17.99
C ARG A 14 -0.79 7.61 -17.16
N LEU A 15 -2.10 7.64 -16.95
CA LEU A 15 -2.84 6.50 -16.45
C LEU A 15 -2.48 5.24 -17.24
N SER A 16 -2.35 4.12 -16.56
CA SER A 16 -2.18 2.82 -17.18
C SER A 16 -3.38 2.47 -18.07
N ALA A 17 -3.19 1.54 -19.01
CA ALA A 17 -4.25 1.14 -19.94
C ALA A 17 -5.49 0.62 -19.21
N GLU A 18 -5.29 -0.09 -18.09
CA GLU A 18 -6.35 -0.63 -17.24
C GLU A 18 -7.15 0.48 -16.56
N LEU A 19 -6.49 1.49 -15.97
CA LEU A 19 -7.19 2.61 -15.33
C LEU A 19 -7.92 3.50 -16.34
N LEU A 20 -7.50 3.52 -17.60
CA LEU A 20 -8.19 4.23 -18.68
C LEU A 20 -9.53 3.57 -19.07
N THR A 21 -9.78 2.32 -18.67
CA THR A 21 -11.08 1.67 -18.91
C THR A 21 -12.15 2.06 -17.88
N LEU A 22 -11.79 2.82 -16.85
CA LEU A 22 -12.74 3.36 -15.89
C LEU A 22 -13.65 4.39 -16.57
N GLU A 23 -14.84 4.61 -16.00
CA GLU A 23 -15.80 5.59 -16.50
C GLU A 23 -16.26 6.53 -15.39
N GLY A 24 -16.93 7.63 -15.78
CA GLY A 24 -17.61 8.53 -14.85
C GLY A 24 -16.70 9.12 -13.76
N ASP A 25 -17.18 9.08 -12.52
CA ASP A 25 -16.46 9.59 -11.35
C ASP A 25 -15.14 8.84 -11.08
N ALA A 26 -15.13 7.53 -11.29
CA ALA A 26 -13.93 6.72 -11.06
C ALA A 26 -12.78 7.21 -11.94
N LEU A 27 -12.99 7.33 -13.25
CA LEU A 27 -11.95 7.82 -14.15
C LEU A 27 -11.49 9.24 -13.78
N ARG A 28 -12.42 10.15 -13.45
CA ARG A 28 -12.06 11.52 -13.08
C ARG A 28 -11.19 11.56 -11.82
N LEU A 29 -11.57 10.83 -10.78
CA LEU A 29 -10.81 10.77 -9.53
C LEU A 29 -9.43 10.12 -9.70
N TRP A 30 -9.28 9.10 -10.54
CA TRP A 30 -7.97 8.52 -10.82
C TRP A 30 -7.07 9.43 -11.67
N ARG A 31 -7.66 10.17 -12.62
CA ARG A 31 -6.90 10.99 -13.58
C ARG A 31 -6.49 12.35 -13.05
N ASP A 32 -7.38 13.02 -12.32
CA ASP A 32 -7.34 14.47 -12.15
C ASP A 32 -7.17 14.87 -10.68
N ALA A 33 -6.06 15.55 -10.37
CA ALA A 33 -5.77 16.03 -9.02
C ALA A 33 -6.74 17.12 -8.57
N ASP A 34 -7.27 17.94 -9.48
CA ASP A 34 -8.25 18.98 -9.13
C ASP A 34 -9.61 18.35 -8.84
N GLU A 35 -9.99 17.29 -9.53
CA GLU A 35 -11.19 16.51 -9.18
C GLU A 35 -11.04 15.89 -7.78
N ARG A 36 -9.90 15.26 -7.48
CA ARG A 36 -9.65 14.72 -6.13
C ARG A 36 -9.72 15.81 -5.07
N ARG A 37 -9.18 17.00 -5.34
CA ARG A 37 -9.28 18.15 -4.43
C ARG A 37 -10.73 18.56 -4.19
N GLN A 38 -11.51 18.77 -5.24
CA GLN A 38 -12.93 19.16 -5.13
C GLN A 38 -13.75 18.10 -4.39
N ALA A 39 -13.53 16.82 -4.70
CA ALA A 39 -14.20 15.73 -4.01
C ALA A 39 -13.84 15.65 -2.52
N LEU A 40 -12.59 15.97 -2.17
CA LEU A 40 -12.14 16.05 -0.78
C LEU A 40 -12.80 17.22 -0.04
N GLU A 41 -12.88 18.39 -0.66
CA GLU A 41 -13.55 19.57 -0.11
C GLU A 41 -15.04 19.32 0.14
N VAL A 42 -15.72 18.62 -0.76
CA VAL A 42 -17.12 18.21 -0.58
C VAL A 42 -17.28 17.27 0.62
N LEU A 43 -16.41 16.25 0.74
CA LEU A 43 -16.41 15.30 1.85
C LEU A 43 -16.20 16.02 3.19
N VAL A 44 -15.14 16.82 3.29
CA VAL A 44 -14.82 17.58 4.52
C VAL A 44 -15.93 18.56 4.86
N GLY A 45 -16.47 19.28 3.88
CA GLY A 45 -17.55 20.23 4.09
C GLY A 45 -18.84 19.56 4.58
N ALA A 46 -19.17 18.36 4.08
CA ALA A 46 -20.32 17.59 4.56
C ALA A 46 -20.13 17.11 6.01
N TRP A 47 -18.92 16.64 6.34
CA TRP A 47 -18.54 16.23 7.69
C TRP A 47 -18.60 17.40 8.69
N GLU A 48 -17.98 18.54 8.38
CA GLU A 48 -17.95 19.71 9.27
C GLU A 48 -19.36 20.27 9.57
N ARG A 49 -20.30 20.13 8.62
CA ARG A 49 -21.70 20.57 8.79
C ARG A 49 -22.59 19.54 9.47
N GLY A 50 -22.09 18.34 9.76
CA GLY A 50 -22.90 17.24 10.30
C GLY A 50 -24.00 16.76 9.33
N ASN A 51 -23.83 16.96 8.02
CA ASN A 51 -24.83 16.52 7.04
C ASN A 51 -24.55 15.05 6.66
N SER A 52 -25.21 14.12 7.36
CA SER A 52 -24.97 12.68 7.21
C SER A 52 -25.23 12.14 5.81
N ASP A 53 -26.27 12.62 5.11
CA ASP A 53 -26.59 12.11 3.77
C ASP A 53 -25.60 12.62 2.71
N ALA A 54 -25.19 13.90 2.81
CA ALA A 54 -24.15 14.44 1.96
C ALA A 54 -22.80 13.77 2.23
N LEU A 55 -22.48 13.48 3.50
CA LEU A 55 -21.25 12.78 3.88
C LEU A 55 -21.24 11.36 3.33
N ARG A 56 -22.34 10.60 3.51
CA ARG A 56 -22.47 9.24 2.95
C ARG A 56 -22.26 9.24 1.45
N SER A 57 -22.89 10.19 0.74
CA SER A 57 -22.76 10.30 -0.73
C SER A 57 -21.32 10.63 -1.16
N ALA A 58 -20.65 11.53 -0.43
CA ALA A 58 -19.26 11.89 -0.71
C ALA A 58 -18.30 10.72 -0.44
N VAL A 59 -18.48 10.01 0.67
CA VAL A 59 -17.70 8.80 1.00
C VAL A 59 -17.91 7.71 -0.05
N GLN A 60 -19.15 7.44 -0.43
CA GLN A 60 -19.47 6.42 -1.45
C GLN A 60 -18.79 6.74 -2.78
N ARG A 61 -18.80 8.00 -3.21
CA ARG A 61 -18.14 8.44 -4.45
C ARG A 61 -16.64 8.13 -4.47
N TRP A 62 -15.94 8.41 -3.37
CA TRP A 62 -14.52 8.08 -3.22
C TRP A 62 -14.31 6.57 -3.22
N ASP A 63 -15.14 5.86 -2.47
CA ASP A 63 -15.02 4.43 -2.29
C ASP A 63 -15.25 3.65 -3.58
N ASP A 64 -16.32 3.97 -4.32
CA ASP A 64 -16.63 3.37 -5.62
C ASP A 64 -15.49 3.57 -6.62
N ALA A 65 -14.87 4.76 -6.63
CA ALA A 65 -13.74 5.04 -7.49
C ALA A 65 -12.52 4.16 -7.15
N VAL A 66 -12.20 4.02 -5.85
CA VAL A 66 -11.09 3.17 -5.39
C VAL A 66 -11.37 1.70 -5.68
N VAL A 67 -12.57 1.21 -5.38
CA VAL A 67 -12.97 -0.17 -5.65
C VAL A 67 -12.91 -0.48 -7.14
N ALA A 68 -13.44 0.40 -8.00
CA ALA A 68 -13.38 0.22 -9.45
C ALA A 68 -11.94 0.19 -9.96
N GLY A 69 -11.08 1.10 -9.49
CA GLY A 69 -9.66 1.14 -9.87
C GLY A 69 -8.90 -0.12 -9.45
N LEU A 70 -9.12 -0.59 -8.23
CA LEU A 70 -8.54 -1.83 -7.72
C LEU A 70 -9.04 -3.06 -8.51
N GLN A 71 -10.32 -3.08 -8.87
CA GLN A 71 -10.91 -4.16 -9.67
C GLN A 71 -10.26 -4.28 -11.05
N VAL A 72 -10.10 -3.18 -11.79
CA VAL A 72 -9.48 -3.21 -13.14
C VAL A 72 -7.99 -3.56 -13.10
N LEU A 73 -7.33 -3.34 -11.96
CA LEU A 73 -5.93 -3.73 -11.72
C LEU A 73 -5.77 -5.16 -11.18
N GLY A 74 -6.85 -5.93 -11.08
CA GLY A 74 -6.83 -7.31 -10.59
C GLY A 74 -6.55 -7.44 -9.08
N LEU A 75 -6.86 -6.40 -8.30
CA LEU A 75 -6.66 -6.35 -6.86
C LEU A 75 -8.00 -6.08 -6.13
N PRO A 76 -9.05 -6.87 -6.40
CA PRO A 76 -10.39 -6.58 -5.89
C PRO A 76 -10.40 -6.50 -4.36
N ARG A 77 -10.94 -5.40 -3.82
CA ARG A 77 -11.15 -5.31 -2.37
C ARG A 77 -12.23 -6.30 -1.95
N GLY A 78 -12.02 -6.97 -0.81
CA GLY A 78 -13.05 -7.77 -0.15
C GLY A 78 -14.16 -6.90 0.48
N PRO A 79 -15.14 -7.53 1.14
CA PRO A 79 -16.18 -6.78 1.84
C PRO A 79 -15.59 -5.98 3.01
N ILE A 80 -15.97 -4.72 3.11
CA ILE A 80 -15.80 -3.89 4.31
C ILE A 80 -17.17 -3.69 4.96
N ALA A 81 -17.19 -3.48 6.28
CA ALA A 81 -18.43 -3.32 7.01
C ALA A 81 -19.04 -1.93 6.78
N ASP A 82 -18.21 -0.90 6.83
CA ASP A 82 -18.58 0.51 6.59
C ASP A 82 -17.31 1.37 6.49
N ILE A 83 -17.48 2.62 6.06
CA ILE A 83 -16.45 3.67 6.12
C ILE A 83 -16.92 4.79 7.02
N VAL A 84 -16.19 5.00 8.12
CA VAL A 84 -16.57 5.95 9.17
C VAL A 84 -15.62 7.14 9.15
N VAL A 85 -16.18 8.34 8.98
CA VAL A 85 -15.46 9.60 9.05
C VAL A 85 -15.81 10.32 10.35
N GLU A 86 -14.86 10.36 11.29
CA GLU A 86 -15.04 10.95 12.63
C GLU A 86 -13.76 11.61 13.14
N SER A 87 -13.87 12.37 14.22
CA SER A 87 -12.71 12.89 14.97
C SER A 87 -12.17 11.80 15.90
N PHE A 88 -11.16 11.06 15.47
CA PHE A 88 -10.51 10.05 16.31
C PHE A 88 -9.40 10.62 17.19
N GLY A 89 -8.95 11.85 16.91
CA GLY A 89 -7.87 12.51 17.64
C GLY A 89 -6.53 11.76 17.47
N ARG A 90 -6.33 11.13 16.31
CA ARG A 90 -5.14 10.34 16.01
C ARG A 90 -4.26 11.05 14.98
N THR A 91 -3.02 10.59 14.86
CA THR A 91 -2.04 11.13 13.91
C THR A 91 -2.04 10.37 12.57
N TRP A 92 -2.92 9.39 12.38
CA TRP A 92 -3.08 8.67 11.12
C TRP A 92 -4.32 9.19 10.38
N LEU A 93 -4.28 9.17 9.05
CA LEU A 93 -5.37 9.64 8.20
C LEU A 93 -6.45 8.57 8.01
N GLY A 94 -6.04 7.33 7.76
CA GLY A 94 -6.94 6.18 7.61
C GLY A 94 -6.43 4.98 8.41
N ARG A 95 -7.35 4.07 8.73
CA ARG A 95 -7.04 2.77 9.33
C ARG A 95 -8.15 1.75 9.08
N LYS A 96 -7.81 0.58 8.58
CA LYS A 96 -8.67 -0.60 8.66
C LYS A 96 -8.70 -1.17 10.09
N ALA A 97 -9.89 -1.22 10.67
CA ALA A 97 -10.11 -1.83 11.97
C ALA A 97 -10.33 -3.35 11.87
N PRO A 98 -10.07 -4.12 12.95
CA PRO A 98 -10.29 -5.58 12.95
C PRO A 98 -11.74 -6.01 12.68
N ASN A 99 -12.73 -5.14 12.92
CA ASN A 99 -14.13 -5.39 12.56
C ASN A 99 -14.46 -5.04 11.10
N CYS A 100 -13.43 -4.87 10.25
CA CYS A 100 -13.54 -4.54 8.84
C CYS A 100 -14.18 -3.16 8.54
N LEU A 101 -14.20 -2.24 9.52
CA LEU A 101 -14.45 -0.83 9.24
C LEU A 101 -13.20 -0.18 8.65
N LEU A 102 -13.39 0.76 7.71
CA LEU A 102 -12.37 1.74 7.37
C LEU A 102 -12.64 3.02 8.16
N LEU A 103 -11.74 3.35 9.07
CA LEU A 103 -11.83 4.56 9.88
C LEU A 103 -11.01 5.65 9.19
N ILE A 104 -11.61 6.81 8.94
CA ILE A 104 -10.95 7.97 8.35
C ILE A 104 -11.05 9.14 9.33
N ASP A 105 -9.91 9.74 9.69
CA ASP A 105 -9.88 10.85 10.64
C ASP A 105 -10.28 12.17 9.96
N GLY A 106 -11.46 12.67 10.30
CA GLY A 106 -12.02 13.91 9.76
C GLY A 106 -11.20 15.14 10.10
N ASP A 107 -10.53 15.18 11.27
CA ASP A 107 -9.66 16.30 11.64
C ASP A 107 -8.41 16.34 10.75
N VAL A 108 -7.87 15.17 10.41
CA VAL A 108 -6.73 15.05 9.48
C VAL A 108 -7.13 15.42 8.07
N LEU A 109 -8.30 14.96 7.58
CA LEU A 109 -8.84 15.39 6.27
C LEU A 109 -9.03 16.91 6.19
N ARG A 110 -9.60 17.51 7.23
CA ARG A 110 -9.77 18.96 7.34
C ARG A 110 -8.42 19.68 7.30
N SER A 111 -7.43 19.15 8.02
CA SER A 111 -6.06 19.68 7.96
C SER A 111 -5.48 19.59 6.56
N ALA A 112 -5.70 18.47 5.85
CA ALA A 112 -5.21 18.27 4.50
C ALA A 112 -5.78 19.30 3.51
N VAL A 113 -7.09 19.58 3.59
CA VAL A 113 -7.74 20.64 2.79
C VAL A 113 -7.14 22.02 3.11
N ARG A 114 -7.00 22.37 4.40
CA ARG A 114 -6.55 23.70 4.83
C ARG A 114 -5.08 23.97 4.53
N SER A 115 -4.23 22.96 4.69
CA SER A 115 -2.79 23.05 4.44
C SER A 115 -2.44 22.91 2.95
N ARG A 116 -3.44 22.70 2.08
CA ARG A 116 -3.26 22.35 0.67
C ARG A 116 -2.31 21.16 0.49
N GLN A 117 -2.38 20.19 1.41
CA GLN A 117 -1.73 18.90 1.19
C GLN A 117 -2.21 18.29 -0.12
N SER A 118 -1.38 17.43 -0.71
CA SER A 118 -1.70 16.80 -1.98
C SER A 118 -2.97 15.94 -1.82
N PRO A 119 -4.05 16.19 -2.58
CA PRO A 119 -5.23 15.33 -2.57
C PRO A 119 -4.90 13.89 -2.98
N ASP A 120 -3.77 13.70 -3.67
CA ASP A 120 -3.22 12.40 -4.04
C ASP A 120 -2.81 11.58 -2.82
N GLU A 121 -2.32 12.19 -1.74
CA GLU A 121 -1.98 11.48 -0.51
C GLU A 121 -3.22 10.92 0.20
N VAL A 122 -4.30 11.70 0.19
CA VAL A 122 -5.57 11.26 0.74
C VAL A 122 -6.12 10.09 -0.07
N PHE A 123 -6.08 10.21 -1.40
CA PHE A 123 -6.52 9.15 -2.30
C PHE A 123 -5.67 7.89 -2.17
N ARG A 124 -4.35 8.02 -2.13
CA ARG A 124 -3.41 6.92 -1.85
C ARG A 124 -3.69 6.25 -0.51
N THR A 125 -3.98 7.02 0.53
CA THR A 125 -4.35 6.44 1.82
C THR A 125 -5.61 5.59 1.71
N TRP A 126 -6.62 6.07 0.97
CA TRP A 126 -7.83 5.27 0.71
C TRP A 126 -7.54 3.98 -0.06
N VAL A 127 -6.64 4.03 -1.05
CA VAL A 127 -6.15 2.85 -1.79
C VAL A 127 -5.41 1.90 -0.85
N HIS A 128 -4.50 2.40 -0.02
CA HIS A 128 -3.73 1.62 0.96
C HIS A 128 -4.67 0.88 1.93
N GLU A 129 -5.60 1.58 2.57
CA GLU A 129 -6.55 0.96 3.49
C GLU A 129 -7.49 -0.03 2.77
N SER A 130 -7.82 0.24 1.51
CA SER A 130 -8.60 -0.67 0.66
C SER A 130 -7.83 -1.95 0.32
N LEU A 131 -6.52 -1.90 0.13
CA LEU A 131 -5.68 -3.08 -0.10
C LEU A 131 -5.58 -3.98 1.14
N HIS A 132 -5.60 -3.41 2.35
CA HIS A 132 -5.81 -4.22 3.56
C HIS A 132 -7.19 -4.90 3.59
N GLY A 133 -8.18 -4.33 2.90
CA GLY A 133 -9.54 -4.85 2.76
C GLY A 133 -9.71 -6.10 1.90
N ARG A 134 -8.65 -6.67 1.32
CA ARG A 134 -8.71 -7.86 0.45
C ARG A 134 -9.34 -9.11 1.07
N ALA A 135 -9.28 -9.24 2.39
CA ALA A 135 -9.90 -10.31 3.15
C ALA A 135 -10.41 -9.80 4.52
N PRO A 136 -11.44 -10.43 5.10
CA PRO A 136 -11.85 -10.16 6.47
C PRO A 136 -10.68 -10.35 7.44
N PHE A 137 -10.61 -9.51 8.47
CA PHE A 137 -9.59 -9.65 9.49
C PHE A 137 -9.88 -10.87 10.36
N VAL A 138 -8.91 -11.76 10.53
CA VAL A 138 -9.04 -12.92 11.41
C VAL A 138 -8.71 -12.49 12.85
N LEU A 139 -9.75 -12.28 13.67
CA LEU A 139 -9.63 -11.72 15.03
C LEU A 139 -8.79 -12.57 16.00
N SER A 140 -8.59 -13.86 15.73
CA SER A 140 -7.93 -14.78 16.66
C SER A 140 -6.43 -14.52 16.86
N ASP A 141 -5.83 -13.55 16.15
CA ASP A 141 -4.38 -13.33 16.19
C ASP A 141 -3.93 -11.85 16.17
N VAL A 142 -4.67 -10.98 16.87
CA VAL A 142 -4.35 -9.54 16.94
C VAL A 142 -2.92 -9.26 17.43
N ARG A 143 -2.41 -10.05 18.38
CA ARG A 143 -1.04 -9.88 18.90
C ARG A 143 0.01 -10.16 17.81
N ARG A 144 -0.08 -11.31 17.14
CA ARG A 144 0.84 -11.64 16.05
C ARG A 144 0.72 -10.68 14.89
N HIS A 145 -0.49 -10.18 14.61
CA HIS A 145 -0.67 -9.13 13.60
C HIS A 145 0.18 -7.90 13.93
N TYR A 146 0.23 -7.44 15.18
CA TYR A 146 1.10 -6.34 15.57
C TYR A 146 2.59 -6.69 15.51
N GLU A 147 2.98 -7.89 15.95
CA GLU A 147 4.37 -8.36 15.93
C GLU A 147 4.92 -8.54 14.50
N THR A 148 4.05 -8.79 13.54
CA THR A 148 4.42 -9.11 12.14
C THR A 148 3.94 -8.05 11.15
N ARG A 149 3.46 -6.91 11.65
CA ARG A 149 2.82 -5.86 10.83
C ARG A 149 3.72 -5.35 9.71
N GLY A 150 5.05 -5.32 9.89
CA GLY A 150 5.96 -4.79 8.87
C GLY A 150 5.88 -5.55 7.53
N TYR A 151 5.57 -6.85 7.57
CA TYR A 151 5.34 -7.64 6.36
C TYR A 151 4.12 -7.15 5.58
N GLU A 152 3.00 -6.96 6.29
CA GLU A 152 1.70 -6.56 5.76
C GLU A 152 1.72 -5.09 5.31
N GLU A 153 2.23 -4.18 6.13
CA GLU A 153 2.37 -2.75 5.82
C GLU A 153 3.31 -2.51 4.65
N GLY A 154 4.44 -3.22 4.59
CA GLY A 154 5.38 -3.11 3.46
C GLY A 154 4.79 -3.59 2.14
N LEU A 155 4.04 -4.69 2.18
CA LEU A 155 3.30 -5.22 1.04
C LEU A 155 2.26 -4.20 0.54
N VAL A 156 1.39 -3.76 1.44
CA VAL A 156 0.25 -2.91 1.08
C VAL A 156 0.71 -1.51 0.67
N GLU A 157 1.70 -0.94 1.35
CA GLU A 157 2.32 0.31 0.93
C GLU A 157 3.01 0.19 -0.43
N GLY A 158 3.73 -0.92 -0.68
CA GLY A 158 4.39 -1.18 -1.97
C GLY A 158 3.40 -1.19 -3.13
N LEU A 159 2.31 -1.97 -3.00
CA LEU A 159 1.23 -1.98 -3.98
C LEU A 159 0.55 -0.62 -4.13
N ALA A 160 0.24 0.06 -3.02
CA ALA A 160 -0.38 1.38 -3.08
C ALA A 160 0.47 2.37 -3.87
N ARG A 161 1.80 2.38 -3.66
CA ARG A 161 2.75 3.23 -4.40
C ARG A 161 2.78 2.91 -5.88
N VAL A 162 2.90 1.63 -6.24
CA VAL A 162 2.91 1.22 -7.65
C VAL A 162 1.62 1.68 -8.33
N ILE A 163 0.48 1.46 -7.69
CA ILE A 163 -0.83 1.81 -8.24
C ILE A 163 -0.97 3.33 -8.40
N THR A 164 -0.70 4.12 -7.36
CA THR A 164 -0.97 5.56 -7.43
C THR A 164 0.12 6.32 -8.18
N ARG A 165 1.39 6.04 -7.91
CA ARG A 165 2.51 6.73 -8.56
C ARG A 165 2.76 6.20 -9.97
N ASP A 166 2.94 4.89 -10.12
CA ASP A 166 3.45 4.33 -11.37
C ASP A 166 2.32 4.03 -12.37
N ARG A 167 1.13 3.61 -11.89
CA ARG A 167 -0.04 3.37 -12.75
C ARG A 167 -0.94 4.60 -12.91
N ALA A 168 -1.02 5.50 -11.92
CA ALA A 168 -1.89 6.67 -12.00
C ALA A 168 -1.17 8.03 -12.12
N GLY A 169 0.17 8.05 -12.01
CA GLY A 169 0.95 9.28 -12.15
C GLY A 169 0.70 10.31 -11.06
N MET A 170 0.25 9.87 -9.88
CA MET A 170 0.01 10.72 -8.71
C MET A 170 1.32 11.16 -8.05
N ASP A 171 1.33 12.37 -7.49
CA ASP A 171 2.47 12.91 -6.75
C ASP A 171 2.38 12.49 -5.28
N ILE A 172 3.15 11.44 -4.93
CA ILE A 172 3.13 10.77 -3.64
C ILE A 172 4.46 10.96 -2.92
N VAL A 173 4.38 11.41 -1.67
CA VAL A 173 5.46 11.57 -0.71
C VAL A 173 5.70 10.23 0.00
N GLU A 174 6.97 9.94 0.28
CA GLU A 174 7.34 8.77 1.06
C GLU A 174 6.74 8.80 2.48
N GLY A 175 5.97 7.76 2.81
CA GLY A 175 5.31 7.60 4.11
C GLY A 175 6.12 6.84 5.17
N PRO A 176 5.53 6.59 6.35
CA PRO A 176 6.20 5.92 7.48
C PRO A 176 6.58 4.45 7.22
N TYR A 177 6.03 3.83 6.18
CA TYR A 177 6.28 2.42 5.81
C TYR A 177 7.35 2.24 4.74
N THR A 178 8.01 3.32 4.32
CA THR A 178 9.07 3.32 3.29
C THR A 178 10.16 2.29 3.55
N HIS A 179 10.54 2.10 4.82
CA HIS A 179 11.54 1.10 5.20
C HIS A 179 11.14 -0.32 4.76
N TYR A 180 9.90 -0.74 5.02
CA TYR A 180 9.44 -2.09 4.68
C TYR A 180 9.33 -2.28 3.16
N VAL A 181 8.89 -1.24 2.44
CA VAL A 181 8.89 -1.25 0.97
C VAL A 181 10.30 -1.45 0.43
N ARG A 182 11.28 -0.69 0.93
CA ARG A 182 12.68 -0.83 0.53
C ARG A 182 13.26 -2.19 0.90
N ALA A 183 12.80 -2.81 1.98
CA ALA A 183 13.20 -4.18 2.33
C ALA A 183 12.73 -5.18 1.26
N TYR A 184 11.48 -5.07 0.78
CA TYR A 184 10.98 -5.89 -0.34
C TYR A 184 11.74 -5.60 -1.65
N GLU A 185 11.95 -4.33 -1.99
CA GLU A 185 12.69 -3.93 -3.21
C GLU A 185 14.13 -4.46 -3.21
N ALA A 186 14.83 -4.36 -2.07
CA ALA A 186 16.18 -4.88 -1.93
C ALA A 186 16.21 -6.42 -2.03
N LEU A 187 15.22 -7.12 -1.48
CA LEU A 187 15.09 -8.57 -1.63
C LEU A 187 14.91 -8.93 -3.11
N ALA A 188 13.92 -8.34 -3.77
CA ALA A 188 13.58 -8.60 -5.16
C ALA A 188 14.79 -8.38 -6.08
N SER A 189 15.54 -7.30 -5.84
CA SER A 189 16.77 -7.02 -6.56
C SER A 189 17.88 -8.04 -6.29
N VAL A 190 18.02 -8.56 -5.06
CA VAL A 190 19.03 -9.59 -4.74
C VAL A 190 18.71 -10.92 -5.42
N VAL A 191 17.44 -11.31 -5.47
CA VAL A 191 17.03 -12.60 -6.06
C VAL A 191 16.81 -12.52 -7.57
N GLY A 192 16.64 -11.31 -8.13
CA GLY A 192 16.39 -11.08 -9.55
C GLY A 192 14.93 -11.33 -9.95
N ILE A 193 13.97 -10.89 -9.14
CA ILE A 193 12.52 -10.93 -9.47
C ILE A 193 11.92 -9.52 -9.52
N GLU A 194 10.77 -9.38 -10.15
CA GLU A 194 9.98 -8.15 -10.09
C GLU A 194 9.28 -8.01 -8.73
N VAL A 195 9.46 -6.87 -8.07
CA VAL A 195 8.91 -6.66 -6.72
C VAL A 195 7.37 -6.58 -6.73
N GLU A 196 6.77 -6.06 -7.80
CA GLU A 196 5.31 -6.03 -7.95
C GLU A 196 4.72 -7.44 -7.98
N ASP A 197 5.38 -8.38 -8.66
CA ASP A 197 4.92 -9.78 -8.73
C ASP A 197 4.96 -10.45 -7.35
N LEU A 198 6.05 -10.25 -6.59
CA LEU A 198 6.14 -10.71 -5.21
C LEU A 198 5.01 -10.14 -4.35
N TRP A 199 4.75 -8.84 -4.46
CA TRP A 199 3.67 -8.21 -3.72
C TRP A 199 2.30 -8.77 -4.12
N ARG A 200 2.01 -8.93 -5.41
CA ARG A 200 0.74 -9.51 -5.87
C ARG A 200 0.53 -10.94 -5.36
N THR A 201 1.58 -11.77 -5.40
CA THR A 201 1.54 -13.13 -4.86
C THR A 201 1.26 -13.13 -3.36
N LEU A 202 1.95 -12.29 -2.58
CA LEU A 202 1.69 -12.14 -1.15
C LEU A 202 0.29 -11.60 -0.84
N TRP A 203 -0.22 -10.69 -1.67
CA TRP A 203 -1.54 -10.10 -1.49
C TRP A 203 -2.66 -11.13 -1.63
N HIS A 204 -2.49 -12.21 -2.37
CA HIS A 204 -3.49 -13.29 -2.39
C HIS A 204 -3.64 -14.03 -1.07
N HIS A 205 -2.72 -13.86 -0.11
CA HIS A 205 -2.87 -14.39 1.24
C HIS A 205 -3.67 -13.41 2.13
N PRO A 206 -4.59 -13.92 2.99
CA PRO A 206 -5.34 -13.08 3.91
C PRO A 206 -4.46 -12.19 4.80
N ALA A 207 -4.99 -11.04 5.19
CA ALA A 207 -4.32 -10.15 6.13
C ALA A 207 -3.99 -10.90 7.44
N GLY A 208 -2.75 -10.74 7.93
CA GLY A 208 -2.24 -11.45 9.10
C GLY A 208 -1.55 -12.79 8.79
N VAL A 209 -1.62 -13.30 7.56
CA VAL A 209 -0.94 -14.54 7.13
C VAL A 209 0.30 -14.26 6.26
N VAL A 210 0.55 -12.99 5.89
CA VAL A 210 1.63 -12.59 4.97
C VAL A 210 3.01 -13.08 5.42
N ARG A 211 3.32 -13.01 6.73
CA ARG A 211 4.58 -13.54 7.24
C ARG A 211 4.75 -15.04 6.96
N ASP A 212 3.70 -15.82 7.19
CA ASP A 212 3.76 -17.29 7.02
C ASP A 212 3.86 -17.68 5.55
N ALA A 213 3.23 -16.89 4.68
CA ALA A 213 3.29 -17.06 3.23
C ALA A 213 4.62 -16.59 2.62
N PHE A 214 5.37 -15.74 3.33
CA PHE A 214 6.49 -14.98 2.78
C PHE A 214 7.52 -15.84 2.05
N VAL A 215 8.03 -16.88 2.70
CA VAL A 215 9.06 -17.75 2.11
C VAL A 215 8.52 -18.50 0.89
N GLY A 216 7.28 -18.99 0.97
CA GLY A 216 6.63 -19.69 -0.14
C GLY A 216 6.42 -18.79 -1.35
N ALA A 217 6.01 -17.53 -1.15
CA ALA A 217 5.86 -16.56 -2.22
C ALA A 217 7.20 -16.20 -2.88
N VAL A 218 8.26 -16.02 -2.09
CA VAL A 218 9.61 -15.79 -2.63
C VAL A 218 10.09 -16.99 -3.43
N ASP A 219 9.92 -18.22 -2.92
CA ASP A 219 10.26 -19.45 -3.66
C ASP A 219 9.49 -19.58 -4.97
N GLU A 220 8.19 -19.28 -4.95
CA GLU A 220 7.35 -19.33 -6.14
C GLU A 220 7.83 -18.36 -7.22
N GLU A 221 8.01 -17.09 -6.88
CA GLU A 221 8.46 -16.07 -7.83
C GLU A 221 9.88 -16.34 -8.33
N TRP A 222 10.76 -16.82 -7.45
CA TRP A 222 12.13 -17.17 -7.84
C TRP A 222 12.16 -18.37 -8.79
N ASN A 223 11.35 -19.40 -8.52
CA ASN A 223 11.18 -20.54 -9.41
C ASN A 223 10.57 -20.12 -10.76
N ARG A 224 9.61 -19.19 -10.77
CA ARG A 224 9.02 -18.66 -12.00
C ARG A 224 10.05 -17.90 -12.85
N ALA A 225 10.90 -17.09 -12.22
CA ALA A 225 11.88 -16.26 -12.90
C ALA A 225 13.09 -17.05 -13.43
N ILE A 226 13.62 -18.00 -12.65
CA ILE A 226 14.90 -18.67 -12.98
C ILE A 226 14.87 -20.21 -12.88
N GLY A 227 13.73 -20.83 -12.54
CA GLY A 227 13.58 -22.28 -12.49
C GLY A 227 14.26 -22.97 -11.30
N LEU A 228 14.64 -22.23 -10.26
CA LEU A 228 15.27 -22.77 -9.04
C LEU A 228 14.31 -22.75 -7.86
N ARG A 229 14.54 -23.67 -6.92
CA ARG A 229 13.82 -23.76 -5.64
C ARG A 229 14.76 -23.50 -4.47
N LEU A 230 14.25 -22.89 -3.42
CA LEU A 230 14.96 -22.73 -2.15
C LEU A 230 15.22 -24.10 -1.53
N SER A 231 16.43 -24.30 -1.02
CA SER A 231 16.68 -25.37 -0.07
C SER A 231 16.06 -25.02 1.29
N ARG A 232 15.73 -26.04 2.10
CA ARG A 232 15.24 -25.85 3.49
C ARG A 232 16.15 -24.93 4.33
N SER A 233 17.45 -24.96 4.05
CA SER A 233 18.44 -24.13 4.73
C SER A 233 18.31 -22.65 4.35
N GLN A 234 18.06 -22.37 3.07
CA GLN A 234 17.80 -21.03 2.56
C GLN A 234 16.44 -20.52 3.04
N GLU A 235 15.39 -21.36 3.03
CA GLU A 235 14.07 -21.02 3.58
C GLU A 235 14.17 -20.52 5.04
N ALA A 236 14.86 -21.28 5.89
CA ALA A 236 15.03 -20.92 7.30
C ALA A 236 15.85 -19.63 7.49
N ARG A 237 16.92 -19.43 6.69
CA ARG A 237 17.70 -18.19 6.74
C ARG A 237 16.90 -16.99 6.24
N LEU A 238 16.14 -17.16 5.16
CA LEU A 238 15.29 -16.13 4.57
C LEU A 238 14.28 -15.63 5.59
N LEU A 239 13.57 -16.54 6.26
CA LEU A 239 12.62 -16.17 7.32
C LEU A 239 13.31 -15.44 8.47
N ALA A 240 14.46 -15.92 8.93
CA ALA A 240 15.19 -15.29 10.04
C ALA A 240 15.76 -13.90 9.70
N VAL A 241 16.07 -13.63 8.42
CA VAL A 241 16.45 -12.29 7.96
C VAL A 241 15.20 -11.42 7.84
N ALA A 242 14.13 -11.94 7.25
CA ALA A 242 12.87 -11.22 7.07
C ALA A 242 12.25 -10.79 8.41
N ASP A 243 12.24 -11.66 9.42
CA ASP A 243 11.74 -11.34 10.76
C ASP A 243 12.48 -10.16 11.40
N ARG A 244 13.75 -9.98 11.07
CA ARG A 244 14.51 -8.80 11.49
C ARG A 244 14.17 -7.59 10.62
N MET A 245 14.07 -7.74 9.30
CA MET A 245 13.87 -6.59 8.39
C MET A 245 12.50 -5.94 8.55
N PHE A 246 11.49 -6.74 8.88
CA PHE A 246 10.12 -6.31 9.06
C PHE A 246 9.74 -6.04 10.53
N ASP A 247 10.72 -6.11 11.45
CA ASP A 247 10.53 -5.68 12.83
C ASP A 247 10.59 -4.16 12.99
N VAL A 248 9.76 -3.64 13.89
CA VAL A 248 9.60 -2.20 14.15
C VAL A 248 10.84 -1.59 14.82
N ALA A 249 11.54 -2.35 15.66
CA ALA A 249 12.75 -1.85 16.30
C ALA A 249 13.88 -1.71 15.27
N GLU A 250 14.00 -2.68 14.37
CA GLU A 250 15.01 -2.67 13.30
C GLU A 250 14.78 -1.56 12.28
N GLN A 251 13.50 -1.25 11.97
CA GLN A 251 13.13 -0.11 11.14
C GLN A 251 13.88 1.16 11.60
N ARG A 252 13.86 1.47 12.90
CA ARG A 252 14.47 2.70 13.43
C ARG A 252 15.99 2.73 13.29
N ALA A 253 16.63 1.56 13.32
CA ALA A 253 18.08 1.44 13.26
C ALA A 253 18.64 1.54 11.83
N THR A 254 17.81 1.31 10.81
CA THR A 254 18.26 1.10 9.42
C THR A 254 17.60 1.99 8.39
N VAL A 255 16.79 2.97 8.84
CA VAL A 255 16.14 3.95 7.95
C VAL A 255 17.17 4.58 7.01
N GLY A 256 17.04 4.30 5.72
CA GLY A 256 17.84 4.94 4.66
C GLY A 256 19.08 4.18 4.21
N ASP A 257 19.52 3.11 4.88
CA ASP A 257 20.69 2.33 4.42
C ASP A 257 20.28 1.16 3.51
N VAL A 258 20.07 1.48 2.23
CA VAL A 258 19.72 0.50 1.19
C VAL A 258 20.80 -0.58 1.06
N ARG A 259 22.10 -0.22 1.20
CA ARG A 259 23.19 -1.18 1.08
C ARG A 259 23.11 -2.25 2.17
N LEU A 260 22.83 -1.84 3.40
CA LEU A 260 22.64 -2.76 4.51
C LEU A 260 21.49 -3.74 4.27
N LEU A 261 20.37 -3.28 3.68
CA LEU A 261 19.25 -4.15 3.30
C LEU A 261 19.69 -5.21 2.28
N HIS A 262 20.39 -4.81 1.22
CA HIS A 262 20.93 -5.75 0.22
C HIS A 262 21.89 -6.77 0.85
N ASP A 263 22.82 -6.33 1.68
CA ASP A 263 23.80 -7.22 2.29
C ASP A 263 23.14 -8.26 3.20
N ARG A 264 22.11 -7.85 3.95
CA ARG A 264 21.34 -8.77 4.78
C ARG A 264 20.56 -9.79 3.97
N TRP A 265 19.94 -9.38 2.86
CA TRP A 265 19.27 -10.34 1.98
C TRP A 265 20.25 -11.32 1.34
N ARG A 266 21.43 -10.86 0.89
CA ARG A 266 22.46 -11.77 0.37
C ARG A 266 22.87 -12.86 1.36
N LEU A 267 22.85 -12.58 2.66
CA LEU A 267 23.12 -13.60 3.68
C LEU A 267 22.08 -14.72 3.73
N ALA A 268 20.85 -14.47 3.27
CA ALA A 268 19.81 -15.51 3.21
C ALA A 268 20.08 -16.55 2.11
N PHE A 269 20.74 -16.15 1.02
CA PHE A 269 20.92 -16.98 -0.19
C PHE A 269 22.31 -17.60 -0.35
N ARG A 270 23.30 -17.18 0.46
CA ARG A 270 24.58 -17.90 0.64
C ARG A 270 24.36 -19.19 1.41
#